data_AF-A0A8S3IJD0-F1
#
_entry.id   AF-A0A8S3IJD0-F1
#
_cell.length_a   1.000
_cell.length_b   1.000
_cell.length_c   1.000
_cell.angle_alpha   90.00
_cell.angle_beta   90.00
_cell.angle_gamma   90.00
#
_symmetry.space_group_name_H-M   'P 1'
#
loop_
_entity.id
_entity.type
_entity.pdbx_description
1 polymer ?
#
loop_
_entity_poly.entity_id
_entity_poly.type
_entity_poly.pdbx_seq_one_letter_code
_entity_poly.pdbx_strand_id
1 'polypeptide(L)'
;HFPSYIELNSKTFPRISELTISLWIRIKSKIDSTQHTILFYKTDDTQSVLLVSLIDNARLHVELLDDIYDVPVPLSKEQWHHIAIAHNLSQSENIKILINGTRVILLTSSRHYRHQTRNQQRIIDSGGDLFVGQTIRTTNLTSNSMTGDLEFDNQRTFYGEITLLNIWQKILPDHDLHLLANDCHVQRRLCGDAVTWMDFVNDIKGEVKIHWPSGIFSIFENCPNQQWLHEACGNYCRKLDGNLLFLLYLNFI
;
A
#
# COMPACT_ATOMS: atom_id res chain seq x y z
N HIS A 1 -12.29 -16.50 13.20
CA HIS A 1 -12.56 -15.25 12.47
C HIS A 1 -12.15 -15.44 11.03
N PHE A 2 -12.96 -14.96 10.08
CA PHE A 2 -12.55 -14.87 8.69
C PHE A 2 -11.60 -13.67 8.52
N PRO A 3 -10.61 -13.76 7.61
CA PRO A 3 -9.68 -12.66 7.38
C PRO A 3 -10.41 -11.46 6.76
N SER A 4 -10.08 -10.26 7.24
CA SER A 4 -10.56 -8.99 6.71
C SER A 4 -9.47 -8.40 5.81
N TYR A 5 -9.77 -8.21 4.53
CA TYR A 5 -8.82 -7.73 3.52
C TYR A 5 -9.52 -7.00 2.37
N ILE A 6 -8.72 -6.31 1.56
CA ILE A 6 -9.14 -5.85 0.24
C ILE A 6 -8.30 -6.56 -0.80
N GLU A 7 -8.90 -6.87 -1.93
CA GLU A 7 -8.23 -7.44 -3.08
C GLU A 7 -8.45 -6.55 -4.30
N LEU A 8 -7.42 -6.39 -5.13
CA LEU A 8 -7.55 -5.70 -6.41
C LEU A 8 -8.18 -6.65 -7.44
N ASN A 9 -9.51 -6.61 -7.60
CA ASN A 9 -10.22 -7.40 -8.61
C ASN A 9 -10.77 -6.58 -9.79
N SER A 10 -10.89 -5.26 -9.62
CA SER A 10 -11.43 -4.37 -10.66
C SER A 10 -10.53 -4.27 -11.90
N LYS A 11 -9.24 -4.62 -11.80
CA LYS A 11 -8.29 -4.63 -12.91
C LYS A 11 -7.06 -5.50 -12.63
N THR A 12 -6.32 -5.79 -13.69
CA THR A 12 -5.04 -6.50 -13.63
C THR A 12 -3.91 -5.61 -13.12
N PHE A 13 -3.11 -6.09 -12.17
CA PHE A 13 -1.88 -5.41 -11.76
C PHE A 13 -0.88 -5.39 -12.94
N PRO A 14 -0.28 -4.25 -13.29
CA PRO A 14 0.56 -4.15 -14.48
C PRO A 14 1.98 -4.68 -14.23
N ARG A 15 2.74 -4.90 -15.32
CA ARG A 15 4.16 -5.25 -15.27
C ARG A 15 4.98 -4.00 -14.90
N ILE A 16 5.81 -4.09 -13.86
CA ILE A 16 6.49 -2.93 -13.25
C ILE A 16 8.00 -3.13 -13.21
N SER A 17 8.75 -2.15 -13.70
CA SER A 17 10.23 -2.07 -13.56
C SER A 17 10.69 -0.91 -12.68
N GLU A 18 9.84 0.12 -12.56
CA GLU A 18 9.99 1.26 -11.68
C GLU A 18 8.67 1.49 -10.98
N LEU A 19 8.69 1.76 -9.68
CA LEU A 19 7.47 1.92 -8.91
C LEU A 19 7.54 3.11 -7.96
N THR A 20 6.37 3.71 -7.73
CA THR A 20 6.10 4.53 -6.56
C THR A 20 4.84 3.98 -5.88
N ILE A 21 4.85 3.90 -4.56
CA ILE A 21 3.70 3.56 -3.72
C ILE A 21 3.52 4.71 -2.74
N SER A 22 2.31 5.20 -2.56
CA SER A 22 1.99 6.23 -1.57
C SER A 22 0.67 5.89 -0.89
N LEU A 23 0.62 6.02 0.43
CA LEU A 23 -0.60 5.81 1.21
C LEU A 23 -0.53 6.55 2.55
N TRP A 24 -1.68 6.65 3.19
CA TRP A 24 -1.81 7.09 4.58
C TRP A 24 -2.32 5.94 5.45
N ILE A 25 -1.72 5.77 6.61
CA ILE A 25 -2.12 4.76 7.59
C ILE A 25 -2.31 5.36 8.97
N ARG A 26 -3.20 4.77 9.77
CA ARG A 26 -3.33 5.03 11.19
C ARG A 26 -3.48 3.72 11.94
N ILE A 27 -2.51 3.44 12.80
CA ILE A 27 -2.41 2.16 13.51
C ILE A 27 -3.28 2.23 14.76
N LYS A 28 -4.12 1.22 15.00
CA LYS A 28 -4.92 1.14 16.24
C LYS A 28 -4.13 0.51 17.38
N SER A 29 -4.45 0.87 18.63
CA SER A 29 -3.65 0.46 19.78
C SER A 29 -3.64 -1.06 20.07
N LYS A 30 -4.63 -1.81 19.57
CA LYS A 30 -4.80 -3.24 19.80
C LYS A 30 -3.88 -4.03 18.88
N ILE A 31 -2.73 -4.45 19.41
CA ILE A 31 -1.74 -5.19 18.65
C ILE A 31 -1.19 -6.30 19.53
N ASP A 32 -1.62 -7.53 19.24
CA ASP A 32 -1.10 -8.75 19.87
C ASP A 32 -0.05 -9.45 18.99
N SER A 33 0.18 -8.98 17.76
CA SER A 33 1.17 -9.53 16.83
C SER A 33 2.40 -8.65 16.66
N THR A 34 3.51 -9.28 16.27
CA THR A 34 4.80 -8.61 16.05
C THR A 34 4.93 -8.06 14.63
N GLN A 35 4.05 -8.44 13.70
CA GLN A 35 4.09 -7.97 12.32
C GLN A 35 2.69 -7.70 11.77
N HIS A 36 2.53 -6.63 11.00
CA HIS A 36 1.26 -6.20 10.40
C HIS A 36 1.43 -5.90 8.92
N THR A 37 0.70 -6.61 8.06
CA THR A 37 0.80 -6.47 6.61
C THR A 37 -0.09 -5.36 6.11
N ILE A 38 0.51 -4.30 5.57
CA ILE A 38 -0.22 -3.19 4.98
C ILE A 38 -0.59 -3.52 3.53
N LEU A 39 0.38 -3.95 2.75
CA LEU A 39 0.24 -4.24 1.32
C LEU A 39 1.02 -5.52 1.00
N PHE A 40 0.43 -6.41 0.22
CA PHE A 40 1.05 -7.65 -0.21
C PHE A 40 0.68 -7.98 -1.64
N TYR A 41 1.66 -8.30 -2.48
CA TYR A 41 1.47 -8.73 -3.85
C TYR A 41 2.28 -9.99 -4.13
N LYS A 42 1.67 -10.92 -4.86
CA LYS A 42 2.32 -12.12 -5.37
C LYS A 42 1.95 -12.37 -6.82
N THR A 43 2.83 -13.08 -7.52
CA THR A 43 2.50 -13.76 -8.80
C THR A 43 2.53 -15.27 -8.59
N ASP A 44 1.92 -16.04 -9.47
CA ASP A 44 1.77 -17.50 -9.32
C ASP A 44 3.10 -18.24 -9.11
N ASP A 45 4.18 -17.73 -9.70
CA ASP A 45 5.51 -18.33 -9.66
C ASP A 45 6.36 -17.88 -8.45
N THR A 46 5.82 -17.03 -7.56
CA THR A 46 6.59 -16.32 -6.51
C THR A 46 5.86 -16.27 -5.16
N GLN A 47 6.61 -16.38 -4.06
CA GLN A 47 6.04 -16.39 -2.71
C GLN A 47 5.57 -15.00 -2.22
N SER A 48 6.36 -13.96 -2.49
CA SER A 48 6.13 -12.55 -2.17
C SER A 48 6.92 -11.73 -3.17
N VAL A 49 6.29 -10.75 -3.81
CA VAL A 49 6.95 -9.88 -4.81
C VAL A 49 7.01 -8.43 -4.32
N LEU A 50 5.98 -8.01 -3.59
CA LEU A 50 5.94 -6.75 -2.87
C LEU A 50 5.26 -7.00 -1.54
N LEU A 51 5.94 -6.68 -0.44
CA LEU A 51 5.37 -6.70 0.88
C LEU A 51 5.76 -5.42 1.60
N VAL A 52 4.76 -4.73 2.14
CA VAL A 52 4.93 -3.58 3.04
C VAL A 52 4.29 -3.94 4.35
N SER A 53 5.07 -3.95 5.43
CA SER A 53 4.58 -4.33 6.75
C SER A 53 5.23 -3.53 7.87
N LEU A 54 4.57 -3.49 9.01
CA LEU A 54 5.12 -2.92 10.24
C LEU A 54 5.56 -4.05 11.16
N ILE A 55 6.79 -3.98 11.65
CA ILE A 55 7.34 -4.92 12.62
C ILE A 55 7.48 -4.21 13.96
N ASP A 56 6.92 -4.82 15.01
CA ASP A 56 6.89 -4.33 16.39
C ASP A 56 6.36 -2.89 16.54
N ASN A 57 5.60 -2.40 15.55
CA ASN A 57 5.17 -1.00 15.39
C ASN A 57 6.29 0.05 15.40
N ALA A 58 7.54 -0.39 15.24
CA ALA A 58 8.71 0.46 15.34
C ALA A 58 9.54 0.46 14.05
N ARG A 59 9.28 -0.49 13.16
CA ARG A 59 10.01 -0.65 11.90
C ARG A 59 9.05 -0.81 10.74
N LEU A 60 9.29 -0.08 9.66
CA LEU A 60 8.71 -0.34 8.36
C LEU A 60 9.61 -1.33 7.63
N HIS A 61 9.03 -2.50 7.31
CA HIS A 61 9.66 -3.57 6.55
C HIS A 61 9.09 -3.58 5.13
N VAL A 62 9.98 -3.40 4.16
CA VAL A 62 9.64 -3.40 2.73
C VAL A 62 10.44 -4.49 2.03
N GLU A 63 9.74 -5.44 1.45
CA GLU A 63 10.29 -6.46 0.55
C GLU A 63 9.87 -6.11 -0.88
N LEU A 64 10.84 -6.06 -1.78
CA LEU A 64 10.66 -5.83 -3.22
C LEU A 64 11.47 -6.87 -3.97
N LEU A 65 10.78 -7.84 -4.58
CA LEU A 65 11.41 -9.06 -5.09
C LEU A 65 12.26 -9.70 -3.98
N ASP A 66 13.55 -9.91 -4.23
CA ASP A 66 14.48 -10.45 -3.24
C ASP A 66 15.15 -9.39 -2.33
N ASP A 67 14.86 -8.09 -2.52
CA ASP A 67 15.47 -7.04 -1.69
C ASP A 67 14.60 -6.71 -0.48
N ILE A 68 15.25 -6.57 0.67
CA ILE A 68 14.62 -6.24 1.94
C ILE A 68 15.20 -4.93 2.47
N TYR A 69 14.31 -4.03 2.85
CA TYR A 69 14.61 -2.73 3.42
C TYR A 69 13.90 -2.58 4.77
N ASP A 70 14.68 -2.48 5.83
CA ASP A 70 14.17 -2.23 7.18
C ASP A 70 14.50 -0.80 7.59
N VAL A 71 13.46 -0.06 7.97
CA VAL A 71 13.56 1.32 8.42
C VAL A 71 12.97 1.45 9.81
N PRO A 72 13.69 1.98 10.80
CA PRO A 72 13.11 2.42 12.06
C PRO A 72 12.18 3.59 11.78
N VAL A 73 10.91 3.38 12.04
CA VAL A 73 9.90 4.42 11.95
C VAL A 73 9.03 4.30 13.19
N PRO A 74 9.25 5.15 14.21
CA PRO A 74 8.35 5.19 15.36
C PRO A 74 7.04 5.83 14.90
N LEU A 75 6.12 4.99 14.43
CA LEU A 75 4.77 5.40 14.08
C LEU A 75 3.96 5.47 15.37
N SER A 76 3.49 6.66 15.71
CA SER A 76 2.63 6.88 16.86
C SER A 76 1.28 6.21 16.64
N LYS A 77 0.88 5.39 17.62
CA LYS A 77 -0.46 4.79 17.63
C LYS A 77 -1.53 5.88 17.60
N GLU A 78 -2.65 5.57 16.98
CA GLU A 78 -3.80 6.46 16.83
C GLU A 78 -3.50 7.79 16.13
N GLN A 79 -2.38 7.91 15.40
CA GLN A 79 -2.05 9.05 14.56
C GLN A 79 -1.92 8.64 13.09
N TRP A 80 -2.20 9.59 12.19
CA TRP A 80 -2.04 9.40 10.76
C TRP A 80 -0.57 9.58 10.36
N HIS A 81 -0.09 8.67 9.54
CA HIS A 81 1.24 8.70 8.96
C HIS A 81 1.16 8.46 7.45
N HIS A 82 1.85 9.32 6.71
CA HIS A 82 2.07 9.12 5.28
C HIS A 82 3.30 8.24 5.07
N ILE A 83 3.19 7.31 4.14
CA ILE A 83 4.28 6.46 3.68
C ILE A 83 4.37 6.60 2.17
N ALA A 84 5.57 6.92 1.68
CA ALA A 84 5.92 6.91 0.27
C ALA A 84 7.14 6.01 0.04
N ILE A 85 7.07 5.13 -0.96
CA ILE A 85 8.17 4.24 -1.37
C ILE A 85 8.35 4.42 -2.87
N ALA A 86 9.55 4.77 -3.34
CA ALA A 86 9.87 4.83 -4.76
C ALA A 86 11.15 4.06 -5.06
N HIS A 87 11.14 3.21 -6.09
CA HIS A 87 12.25 2.32 -6.39
C HIS A 87 12.35 1.99 -7.88
N ASN A 88 13.59 1.91 -8.38
CA ASN A 88 13.89 1.28 -9.67
C ASN A 88 14.37 -0.15 -9.37
N LEU A 89 13.60 -1.15 -9.79
CA LEU A 89 13.84 -2.55 -9.43
C LEU A 89 15.16 -3.10 -10.01
N SER A 90 15.65 -2.49 -11.09
CA SER A 90 16.95 -2.83 -11.69
C SER A 90 18.14 -2.22 -10.92
N GLN A 91 17.89 -1.32 -9.96
CA GLN A 91 18.92 -0.62 -9.18
C GLN A 91 18.62 -0.73 -7.67
N SER A 92 19.12 -1.78 -7.04
CA SER A 92 18.87 -2.08 -5.61
C SER A 92 19.25 -0.94 -4.64
N GLU A 93 20.21 -0.08 -4.99
CA GLU A 93 20.72 0.99 -4.13
C GLU A 93 19.89 2.29 -4.14
N ASN A 94 18.89 2.41 -5.03
CA ASN A 94 18.17 3.67 -5.27
C ASN A 94 16.73 3.69 -4.75
N ILE A 95 16.44 2.93 -3.69
CA ILE A 95 15.13 3.06 -3.01
C ILE A 95 15.04 4.39 -2.25
N LYS A 96 13.87 5.03 -2.34
CA LYS A 96 13.51 6.20 -1.55
C LYS A 96 12.32 5.81 -0.69
N ILE A 97 12.48 5.88 0.63
CA ILE A 97 11.38 5.74 1.58
C ILE A 97 11.18 7.09 2.26
N LEU A 98 9.95 7.56 2.32
CA LEU A 98 9.56 8.80 2.97
C LEU A 98 8.45 8.51 3.97
N ILE A 99 8.56 9.14 5.14
CA ILE A 99 7.54 9.12 6.18
C ILE A 99 7.16 10.57 6.44
N ASN A 100 5.87 10.88 6.35
CA ASN A 100 5.37 12.25 6.49
C ASN A 100 6.15 13.24 5.61
N GLY A 101 6.44 12.84 4.37
CA GLY A 101 7.17 13.65 3.38
C GLY A 101 8.67 13.83 3.67
N THR A 102 9.20 13.18 4.70
CA THR A 102 10.63 13.24 5.06
C THR A 102 11.32 11.93 4.73
N ARG A 103 12.46 11.99 4.02
CA ARG A 103 13.27 10.81 3.72
C ARG A 103 13.85 10.19 4.99
N VAL A 104 13.73 8.88 5.10
CA VAL A 104 14.27 8.10 6.20
C VAL A 104 15.60 7.47 5.84
N ILE A 105 16.43 7.23 6.86
CA ILE A 105 17.71 6.54 6.70
C ILE A 105 17.44 5.03 6.76
N LEU A 106 17.91 4.30 5.74
CA LEU A 106 17.84 2.85 5.68
C LEU A 106 18.87 2.26 6.64
N LEU A 107 18.45 1.36 7.55
CA LEU A 107 19.40 0.68 8.44
C LEU A 107 20.03 -0.54 7.78
N THR A 108 19.27 -1.24 6.95
CA THR A 108 19.73 -2.46 6.28
C THR A 108 19.09 -2.53 4.90
N SER A 109 19.92 -2.67 3.87
CA SER A 109 19.51 -3.01 2.52
C SER A 109 20.27 -4.27 2.10
N SER A 110 19.86 -5.45 2.57
CA SER A 110 20.52 -6.68 2.12
C SER A 110 19.82 -7.96 2.57
N ARG A 111 19.23 -8.66 1.60
CA ARG A 111 19.38 -10.11 1.41
C ARG A 111 19.26 -10.41 -0.08
N HIS A 112 20.24 -10.01 -0.91
CA HIS A 112 20.30 -10.51 -2.28
C HIS A 112 20.32 -12.04 -2.24
N TYR A 113 19.20 -12.68 -2.58
CA TYR A 113 19.16 -14.13 -2.69
C TYR A 113 20.13 -14.50 -3.81
N ARG A 114 21.20 -15.23 -3.44
CA ARG A 114 22.48 -15.34 -4.17
C ARG A 114 22.44 -16.01 -5.55
N HIS A 115 21.28 -16.13 -6.19
CA HIS A 115 21.10 -16.98 -7.37
C HIS A 115 20.59 -16.31 -8.65
N GLN A 116 20.49 -14.97 -8.71
CA GLN A 116 20.17 -14.31 -9.98
C GLN A 116 21.42 -13.74 -10.64
N THR A 117 21.69 -14.21 -11.86
CA THR A 117 22.76 -13.71 -12.72
C THR A 117 22.55 -12.22 -12.98
N ARG A 118 23.63 -11.43 -12.87
CA ARG A 118 23.72 -9.96 -13.08
C ARG A 118 23.06 -9.38 -14.35
N ASN A 119 22.53 -10.23 -15.25
CA ASN A 119 21.95 -9.86 -16.54
C ASN A 119 20.43 -10.13 -16.64
N GLN A 120 19.74 -10.56 -15.58
CA GLN A 120 18.29 -10.68 -15.60
C GLN A 120 17.63 -9.34 -15.22
N GLN A 121 16.71 -8.88 -16.07
CA GLN A 121 15.95 -7.67 -15.83
C GLN A 121 15.01 -7.88 -14.65
N ARG A 122 15.20 -7.12 -13.57
CA ARG A 122 14.37 -7.22 -12.36
C ARG A 122 13.06 -6.48 -12.57
N ILE A 123 11.98 -7.25 -12.67
CA ILE A 123 10.63 -6.78 -12.99
C ILE A 123 9.65 -7.51 -12.07
N ILE A 124 8.60 -6.79 -11.67
CA ILE A 124 7.38 -7.38 -11.13
C ILE A 124 6.46 -7.71 -12.31
N ASP A 125 6.11 -8.98 -12.48
CA ASP A 125 5.21 -9.41 -13.56
C ASP A 125 3.77 -8.94 -13.35
N SER A 126 3.00 -8.90 -14.44
CA SER A 126 1.57 -8.52 -14.42
C SER A 126 0.67 -9.69 -14.03
N GLY A 127 -0.58 -9.41 -13.66
CA GLY A 127 -1.52 -10.42 -13.20
C GLY A 127 -1.47 -10.47 -11.69
N GLY A 128 -1.26 -11.66 -11.12
CA GLY A 128 -1.05 -11.85 -9.69
C GLY A 128 -2.20 -11.33 -8.81
N ASP A 129 -1.98 -11.44 -7.50
CA ASP A 129 -2.97 -11.05 -6.50
C ASP A 129 -2.41 -9.94 -5.61
N LEU A 130 -3.09 -8.80 -5.54
CA LEU A 130 -2.75 -7.66 -4.68
C LEU A 130 -3.75 -7.56 -3.53
N PHE A 131 -3.24 -7.72 -2.31
CA PHE A 131 -4.00 -7.64 -1.07
C PHE A 131 -3.58 -6.44 -0.23
N VAL A 132 -4.56 -5.85 0.46
CA VAL A 132 -4.36 -4.81 1.47
C VAL A 132 -4.85 -5.33 2.82
N GLY A 133 -4.02 -5.18 3.85
CA GLY A 133 -4.34 -5.53 5.24
C GLY A 133 -4.08 -6.99 5.64
N GLN A 134 -3.69 -7.85 4.70
CA GLN A 134 -3.42 -9.27 4.92
C GLN A 134 -2.26 -9.76 4.04
N THR A 135 -1.70 -10.90 4.43
CA THR A 135 -0.77 -11.71 3.61
C THR A 135 -1.27 -13.15 3.59
N ILE A 136 -0.81 -13.93 2.62
CA ILE A 136 -1.04 -15.38 2.62
C ILE A 136 0.07 -16.10 3.39
N ARG A 137 -0.25 -17.29 3.90
CA ARG A 137 0.67 -18.18 4.60
C ARG A 137 1.51 -18.95 3.60
N THR A 138 2.82 -18.80 3.69
CA THR A 138 3.78 -19.37 2.72
C THR A 138 4.05 -20.87 2.92
N THR A 139 3.38 -21.55 3.87
CA THR A 139 3.70 -22.94 4.27
C THR A 139 2.97 -24.03 3.49
N ASN A 140 2.02 -23.71 2.60
CA ASN A 140 1.21 -24.68 1.85
C ASN A 140 1.17 -24.38 0.34
N LEU A 141 2.33 -24.34 -0.33
CA LEU A 141 2.43 -24.06 -1.76
C LEU A 141 2.57 -25.32 -2.65
N THR A 142 2.26 -26.51 -2.14
CA THR A 142 2.24 -27.76 -2.93
C THR A 142 0.86 -28.18 -3.42
N SER A 143 -0.20 -27.42 -3.10
CA SER A 143 -1.52 -27.71 -3.68
C SER A 143 -1.60 -27.10 -5.08
N ASN A 144 -1.57 -27.98 -6.09
CA ASN A 144 -2.06 -27.74 -7.45
C ASN A 144 -3.58 -27.45 -7.46
N SER A 145 -4.08 -26.64 -6.53
CA SER A 145 -5.48 -26.27 -6.49
C SER A 145 -5.66 -24.98 -7.28
N MET A 146 -5.90 -25.15 -8.59
CA MET A 146 -6.72 -24.19 -9.33
C MET A 146 -7.99 -23.99 -8.49
N THR A 147 -8.16 -22.79 -7.91
CA THR A 147 -9.29 -22.36 -7.06
C THR A 147 -9.37 -22.85 -5.58
N GLY A 148 -8.28 -23.27 -4.92
CA GLY A 148 -8.36 -23.75 -3.51
C GLY A 148 -7.80 -22.80 -2.46
N ASP A 149 -8.69 -22.20 -1.67
CA ASP A 149 -8.50 -21.51 -0.39
C ASP A 149 -7.10 -20.93 -0.12
N LEU A 150 -6.88 -19.67 -0.50
CA LEU A 150 -5.75 -18.89 0.00
C LEU A 150 -5.79 -18.87 1.54
N GLU A 151 -4.82 -19.51 2.18
CA GLU A 151 -4.72 -19.53 3.64
C GLU A 151 -4.09 -18.19 4.10
N PHE A 152 -4.91 -17.26 4.57
CA PHE A 152 -4.43 -15.99 5.10
C PHE A 152 -3.68 -16.16 6.43
N ASP A 153 -2.58 -15.42 6.60
CA ASP A 153 -1.81 -15.41 7.84
C ASP A 153 -2.42 -14.42 8.83
N ASN A 154 -3.36 -14.91 9.63
CA ASN A 154 -4.06 -14.11 10.64
C ASN A 154 -3.11 -13.48 11.68
N GLN A 155 -1.91 -14.01 11.88
CA GLN A 155 -0.91 -13.42 12.78
C GLN A 155 -0.31 -12.13 12.21
N ARG A 156 -0.44 -11.91 10.90
CA ARG A 156 0.13 -10.77 10.18
C ARG A 156 -0.94 -9.78 9.71
N THR A 157 -2.14 -9.86 10.27
CA THR A 157 -3.25 -8.93 10.01
C THR A 157 -2.87 -7.51 10.37
N PHE A 158 -3.22 -6.55 9.52
CA PHE A 158 -3.15 -5.14 9.87
C PHE A 158 -4.38 -4.70 10.66
N TYR A 159 -4.15 -4.00 11.78
CA TYR A 159 -5.20 -3.43 12.62
C TYR A 159 -5.09 -1.91 12.60
N GLY A 160 -5.95 -1.26 11.83
CA GLY A 160 -5.75 0.14 11.53
C GLY A 160 -6.71 0.68 10.48
N GLU A 161 -6.40 1.91 10.08
CA GLU A 161 -7.08 2.64 9.04
C GLU A 161 -6.11 2.87 7.88
N ILE A 162 -6.51 2.57 6.65
CA ILE A 162 -5.74 2.87 5.42
C ILE A 162 -6.57 3.80 4.53
N THR A 163 -5.91 4.77 3.90
CA THR A 163 -6.54 5.63 2.88
C THR A 163 -5.54 6.10 1.84
N LEU A 164 -6.06 6.52 0.69
CA LEU A 164 -5.32 7.15 -0.41
C LEU A 164 -4.13 6.33 -0.93
N LEU A 165 -4.25 5.00 -0.91
CA LEU A 165 -3.26 4.10 -1.51
C LEU A 165 -3.25 4.29 -3.03
N ASN A 166 -2.12 4.68 -3.57
CA ASN A 166 -1.86 4.83 -4.98
C ASN A 166 -0.52 4.17 -5.34
N ILE A 167 -0.45 3.57 -6.53
CA ILE A 167 0.74 2.93 -7.08
C ILE A 167 0.97 3.45 -8.50
N TRP A 168 2.21 3.80 -8.81
CA TRP A 168 2.66 4.24 -10.13
C TRP A 168 3.70 3.31 -10.71
N GLN A 169 3.74 3.19 -12.04
CA GLN A 169 4.75 2.45 -12.82
C GLN A 169 5.98 3.30 -13.17
N LYS A 170 6.28 4.29 -12.32
CA LYS A 170 7.38 5.24 -12.47
C LYS A 170 7.85 5.74 -11.12
N ILE A 171 9.07 6.25 -11.07
CA ILE A 171 9.55 7.00 -9.91
C ILE A 171 9.01 8.43 -9.98
N LEU A 172 8.26 8.84 -8.95
CA LEU A 172 7.87 10.23 -8.81
C LEU A 172 9.08 11.11 -8.40
N PRO A 173 9.15 12.37 -8.89
CA PRO A 173 10.14 13.34 -8.44
C PRO A 173 10.11 13.56 -6.92
N ASP A 174 11.26 13.92 -6.35
CA ASP A 174 11.39 14.16 -4.91
C ASP A 174 10.44 15.25 -4.40
N HIS A 175 10.23 16.26 -5.22
CA HIS A 175 9.27 17.32 -4.96
C HIS A 175 7.85 16.77 -4.79
N ASP A 176 7.39 15.93 -5.73
CA ASP A 176 6.06 15.33 -5.69
C ASP A 176 5.92 14.38 -4.50
N LEU A 177 6.94 13.54 -4.23
CA LEU A 177 6.96 12.63 -3.08
C LEU A 177 6.81 13.37 -1.75
N HIS A 178 7.45 14.53 -1.62
CA HIS A 178 7.31 15.39 -0.45
C HIS A 178 5.92 16.03 -0.36
N LEU A 179 5.37 16.48 -1.48
CA LEU A 179 4.06 17.13 -1.52
C LEU A 179 2.89 16.17 -1.29
N LEU A 180 3.00 14.88 -1.64
CA LEU A 180 1.97 13.88 -1.32
C LEU A 180 1.65 13.80 0.19
N ALA A 181 2.61 14.16 1.06
CA ALA A 181 2.42 14.19 2.50
C ALA A 181 1.90 15.53 3.04
N ASN A 182 2.14 16.63 2.32
CA ASN A 182 2.04 17.99 2.85
C ASN A 182 1.04 18.88 2.10
N ASP A 183 0.64 18.46 0.89
CA ASP A 183 -0.27 19.20 0.02
C ASP A 183 -1.40 18.28 -0.46
N CYS A 184 -2.60 18.54 0.04
CA CYS A 184 -3.77 17.76 -0.33
C CYS A 184 -4.22 17.98 -1.78
N HIS A 185 -3.86 19.09 -2.44
CA HIS A 185 -4.17 19.30 -3.84
C HIS A 185 -3.33 18.36 -4.71
N VAL A 186 -2.04 18.25 -4.40
CA VAL A 186 -1.16 17.27 -5.06
C VAL A 186 -1.65 15.86 -4.78
N GLN A 187 -1.97 15.54 -3.52
CA GLN A 187 -2.49 14.23 -3.13
C GLN A 187 -3.78 13.84 -3.86
N ARG A 188 -4.64 14.80 -4.21
CA ARG A 188 -5.89 14.57 -4.94
C ARG A 188 -5.67 14.39 -6.44
N ARG A 189 -4.75 15.17 -7.02
CA ARG A 189 -4.55 15.25 -8.47
C ARG A 189 -3.57 14.20 -9.00
N LEU A 190 -2.56 13.85 -8.21
CA LEU A 190 -1.55 12.89 -8.62
C LEU A 190 -2.07 11.49 -8.35
N CYS A 191 -2.64 10.87 -9.39
CA CYS A 191 -3.24 9.55 -9.33
C CYS A 191 -2.27 8.48 -9.80
N GLY A 192 -2.29 7.33 -9.13
CA GLY A 192 -1.56 6.15 -9.58
C GLY A 192 -1.99 5.69 -10.97
N ASP A 193 -1.04 5.38 -11.85
CA ASP A 193 -1.33 4.76 -13.14
C ASP A 193 -1.33 3.22 -13.05
N ALA A 194 -0.67 2.65 -12.04
CA ALA A 194 -0.67 1.22 -11.77
C ALA A 194 -1.90 0.82 -10.96
N VAL A 195 -2.18 1.53 -9.86
CA VAL A 195 -3.34 1.33 -8.97
C VAL A 195 -3.75 2.67 -8.38
N THR A 196 -5.04 2.97 -8.41
CA THR A 196 -5.63 4.11 -7.69
C THR A 196 -6.39 3.62 -6.48
N TRP A 197 -6.56 4.48 -5.47
CA TRP A 197 -7.36 4.13 -4.29
C TRP A 197 -8.78 3.69 -4.64
N MET A 198 -9.32 4.23 -5.73
CA MET A 198 -10.68 3.92 -6.17
C MET A 198 -10.80 2.55 -6.85
N ASP A 199 -9.70 1.89 -7.18
CA ASP A 199 -9.74 0.53 -7.74
C ASP A 199 -10.17 -0.51 -6.69
N PHE A 200 -10.16 -0.14 -5.41
CA PHE A 200 -10.44 -1.01 -4.26
C PHE A 200 -11.88 -0.90 -3.71
N VAL A 201 -12.67 0.08 -4.15
CA VAL A 201 -13.94 0.47 -3.49
C VAL A 201 -14.99 -0.64 -3.48
N ASN A 202 -14.97 -1.52 -4.48
CA ASN A 202 -16.02 -2.51 -4.68
C ASN A 202 -15.62 -3.92 -4.21
N ASP A 203 -14.36 -4.14 -3.82
CA ASP A 203 -13.78 -5.48 -3.66
C ASP A 203 -13.30 -5.76 -2.23
N ILE A 204 -14.16 -5.41 -1.27
CA ILE A 204 -13.91 -5.62 0.17
C ILE A 204 -14.34 -7.01 0.60
N LYS A 205 -13.48 -7.69 1.36
CA LYS A 205 -13.74 -9.03 1.93
C LYS A 205 -13.59 -9.00 3.46
N GLY A 206 -14.51 -9.66 4.16
CA GLY A 206 -14.50 -9.72 5.62
C GLY A 206 -15.01 -8.46 6.32
N GLU A 207 -14.56 -8.19 7.54
CA GLU A 207 -15.04 -7.13 8.41
C GLU A 207 -14.29 -5.80 8.21
N VAL A 208 -14.08 -5.40 6.97
CA VAL A 208 -13.49 -4.09 6.67
C VAL A 208 -14.61 -3.05 6.56
N LYS A 209 -14.59 -2.05 7.44
CA LYS A 209 -15.58 -0.97 7.40
C LYS A 209 -15.05 0.21 6.61
N ILE A 210 -15.82 0.58 5.60
CA ILE A 210 -15.72 1.89 4.95
C ILE A 210 -16.26 2.95 5.91
N HIS A 211 -15.47 3.98 6.18
CA HIS A 211 -15.91 5.16 6.92
C HIS A 211 -15.93 6.43 6.05
N TRP A 212 -16.91 7.29 6.32
CA TRP A 212 -17.18 8.53 5.60
C TRP A 212 -17.24 9.74 6.55
N PRO A 213 -16.71 10.92 6.14
CA PRO A 213 -15.80 11.14 5.01
C PRO A 213 -14.40 10.53 5.28
N SER A 214 -13.58 10.28 4.25
CA SER A 214 -12.22 9.78 4.49
C SER A 214 -11.44 10.77 5.33
N GLY A 215 -10.40 10.26 5.94
CA GLY A 215 -9.44 11.05 6.69
C GLY A 215 -8.77 12.19 5.94
N ILE A 216 -8.93 12.44 4.63
CA ILE A 216 -8.26 13.60 4.01
C ILE A 216 -8.55 14.93 4.73
N PHE A 217 -9.77 15.10 5.25
CA PHE A 217 -10.15 16.28 6.03
C PHE A 217 -9.66 16.24 7.47
N SER A 218 -9.41 15.05 8.03
CA SER A 218 -8.80 14.89 9.36
C SER A 218 -7.28 14.82 9.33
N ILE A 219 -6.68 14.57 8.17
CA ILE A 219 -5.25 14.58 7.87
C ILE A 219 -4.83 16.01 7.53
N PHE A 220 -5.64 16.72 6.73
CA PHE A 220 -5.35 18.09 6.32
C PHE A 220 -6.48 19.03 6.76
N GLU A 221 -6.30 19.66 7.93
CA GLU A 221 -7.28 20.58 8.53
C GLU A 221 -7.62 21.79 7.63
N ASN A 222 -6.67 22.20 6.77
CA ASN A 222 -6.77 23.40 5.94
C ASN A 222 -6.97 23.11 4.45
N CYS A 223 -7.62 22.00 4.08
CA CYS A 223 -7.91 21.71 2.66
C CYS A 223 -9.31 22.17 2.25
N PRO A 224 -9.47 23.44 1.82
CA PRO A 224 -10.77 24.06 1.73
C PRO A 224 -11.38 23.80 0.35
N ASN A 225 -12.71 23.82 0.36
CA ASN A 225 -13.65 23.91 -0.77
C ASN A 225 -13.98 22.61 -1.51
N GLN A 226 -15.27 22.26 -1.40
CA GLN A 226 -15.97 21.20 -2.13
C GLN A 226 -16.03 21.44 -3.65
N GLN A 227 -15.58 22.59 -4.15
CA GLN A 227 -15.76 23.01 -5.54
C GLN A 227 -14.83 22.27 -6.52
N TRP A 228 -13.75 21.66 -6.03
CA TRP A 228 -12.71 20.99 -6.83
C TRP A 228 -12.76 19.46 -6.73
N LEU A 229 -13.87 18.93 -6.23
CA LEU A 229 -14.04 17.50 -5.97
C LEU A 229 -14.09 16.64 -7.25
N HIS A 230 -14.22 17.27 -8.43
CA HIS A 230 -14.12 16.60 -9.72
C HIS A 230 -12.67 16.27 -10.14
N GLU A 231 -11.66 16.77 -9.42
CA GLU A 231 -10.24 16.59 -9.75
C GLU A 231 -9.56 15.45 -8.97
N ALA A 232 -10.30 14.80 -8.06
CA ALA A 232 -9.79 13.65 -7.33
C ALA A 232 -9.74 12.40 -8.22
N CYS A 233 -8.83 11.48 -7.90
CA CYS A 233 -8.63 10.21 -8.61
C CYS A 233 -9.90 9.36 -8.67
N GLY A 234 -10.73 9.52 -9.71
CA GLY A 234 -11.87 8.65 -10.01
C GLY A 234 -13.10 9.37 -10.57
N ASN A 235 -13.72 8.78 -11.59
CA ASN A 235 -15.01 9.23 -12.16
C ASN A 235 -16.21 9.03 -11.21
N TYR A 236 -16.00 8.37 -10.06
CA TYR A 236 -17.01 8.17 -9.01
C TYR A 236 -17.23 9.40 -8.13
N CYS A 237 -16.47 10.48 -8.34
CA CYS A 237 -16.80 11.82 -7.83
C CYS A 237 -17.98 12.46 -8.58
N ARG A 238 -19.04 11.69 -8.84
CA ARG A 238 -20.31 12.20 -9.37
C ARG A 238 -21.30 12.42 -8.24
N LYS A 239 -21.87 13.61 -8.26
CA LYS A 239 -22.99 14.11 -7.45
C LYS A 239 -24.14 13.09 -7.48
N LEU A 240 -24.28 12.27 -6.43
CA LEU A 240 -25.55 11.64 -6.09
C LEU A 240 -26.31 12.66 -5.25
N ASP A 241 -27.30 13.32 -5.88
CA ASP A 241 -28.38 14.06 -5.22
C ASP A 241 -28.00 14.97 -4.04
N GLY A 242 -27.03 15.86 -4.27
CA GLY A 242 -26.96 17.13 -3.55
C GLY A 242 -26.40 17.11 -2.13
N ASN A 243 -25.86 15.99 -1.62
CA ASN A 243 -25.14 15.99 -0.34
C ASN A 243 -23.95 15.01 -0.31
N LEU A 244 -22.79 15.61 0.03
CA LEU A 244 -21.47 15.05 0.37
C LEU A 244 -20.79 14.09 -0.61
N LEU A 245 -19.46 14.26 -0.69
CA LEU A 245 -18.59 13.60 -1.62
C LEU A 245 -17.62 12.69 -0.86
N PHE A 246 -17.37 11.56 -1.49
CA PHE A 246 -17.07 10.29 -0.85
C PHE A 246 -15.58 9.98 -1.05
N LEU A 247 -14.80 10.04 0.02
CA LEU A 247 -13.49 9.42 0.09
C LEU A 247 -13.50 8.34 1.18
N LEU A 248 -12.85 7.21 0.96
CA LEU A 248 -12.91 6.02 1.85
C LEU A 248 -11.69 5.94 2.77
N TYR A 249 -11.87 5.55 4.03
CA TYR A 249 -10.83 4.83 4.75
C TYR A 249 -11.37 3.49 5.24
N LEU A 250 -10.49 2.51 5.33
CA LEU A 250 -10.85 1.14 5.64
C LEU A 250 -10.33 0.77 7.02
N ASN A 251 -11.26 0.45 7.91
CA ASN A 251 -10.98 0.01 9.26
C ASN A 251 -10.93 -1.51 9.29
N PHE A 252 -9.74 -2.05 9.56
CA PHE A 252 -9.51 -3.47 9.76
C PHE A 252 -9.66 -3.76 11.26
N ILE A 253 -10.74 -4.49 11.60
CA ILE A 253 -11.11 -4.86 12.97
C ILE A 253 -10.63 -6.27 13.29
#